data_AF-A0A3D5CLC3-F1
#
_entry.id   AF-A0A3D5CLC3-F1
#
_cell.length_a   1.000
_cell.length_b   1.000
_cell.length_c   1.000
_cell.angle_alpha   90.00
_cell.angle_beta   90.00
_cell.angle_gamma   90.00
#
_symmetry.space_group_name_H-M   'P 1'
#
loop_
_entity.id
_entity.type
_entity.pdbx_description
1 polymer ?
#
loop_
_entity_poly.entity_id
_entity_poly.type
_entity_poly.pdbx_seq_one_letter_code
_entity_poly.pdbx_strand_id
1 'polypeptide(L)'
;MRMAISRLKRQFTHIFRLSVGFSFYLFVRILYPLIRIRIGLLNYARIGHLATNTELCMRRMSVASPGRKTINIFLAGTPPANKQLLEMIKRKLIVVESNYLYEVLQSIYQRTLDDKIWISLRQSGYGLWKDWGIAGPQLNFTREEKIQGETVLQSIGVSSEVPFVCFCARDKTYLDVAQSWRSRLEWSYHDYRNNDITNYLDAAMFLADNGIPAIRMGSIVEKALNINHAGVIDYSLHNRSDFADVFLAAHCKFFLGDTGGLFGPATIFGVPFAAVNLTPL
;
A
#
# COMPACT_ATOMS: atom_id res chain seq x y z
N MET A 1 33.34 20.46 12.88
CA MET A 1 33.87 19.11 13.22
C MET A 1 32.81 18.02 13.31
N ARG A 2 31.74 18.14 14.11
CA ARG A 2 30.66 17.12 14.21
C ARG A 2 29.96 16.79 12.87
N MET A 3 29.72 17.79 12.01
CA MET A 3 29.15 17.59 10.67
C MET A 3 30.08 16.87 9.68
N ALA A 4 31.40 17.02 9.82
CA ALA A 4 32.35 16.31 8.95
C ALA A 4 32.44 14.83 9.34
N ILE A 5 32.44 14.54 10.65
CA ILE A 5 32.42 13.19 11.20
C ILE A 5 31.11 12.46 10.83
N SER A 6 29.96 13.15 10.87
CA SER A 6 28.68 12.55 10.47
C SER A 6 28.62 12.24 8.96
N ARG A 7 29.18 13.11 8.11
CA ARG A 7 29.31 12.85 6.67
C ARG A 7 30.22 11.66 6.37
N LEU A 8 31.38 11.58 7.02
CA LEU A 8 32.33 10.49 6.84
C LEU A 8 31.73 9.15 7.29
N LYS A 9 31.07 9.11 8.45
CA LYS A 9 30.34 7.91 8.92
C LYS A 9 29.28 7.47 7.90
N ARG A 10 28.50 8.41 7.36
CA ARG A 10 27.47 8.10 6.34
C ARG A 10 28.09 7.51 5.07
N GLN A 11 29.20 8.08 4.61
CA GLN A 11 29.92 7.56 3.43
C GLN A 11 30.48 6.15 3.69
N PHE A 12 31.11 5.92 4.85
CA PHE A 12 31.62 4.61 5.22
C PHE A 12 30.50 3.57 5.30
N THR A 13 29.40 3.88 5.98
CA THR A 13 28.23 2.99 6.06
C THR A 13 27.66 2.68 4.68
N HIS A 14 27.60 3.66 3.78
CA HIS A 14 27.14 3.45 2.41
C HIS A 14 28.07 2.53 1.62
N ILE A 15 29.39 2.75 1.68
CA ILE A 15 30.39 1.88 1.01
C ILE A 15 30.31 0.46 1.57
N PHE A 16 30.25 0.31 2.88
CA PHE A 16 30.13 -1.01 3.53
C PHE A 16 28.88 -1.76 3.07
N ARG A 17 27.72 -1.09 3.02
CA ARG A 17 26.47 -1.68 2.51
C ARG A 17 26.59 -2.10 1.05
N LEU A 18 27.24 -1.30 0.21
CA LEU A 18 27.48 -1.67 -1.18
C LEU A 18 28.37 -2.91 -1.29
N SER A 19 29.47 -2.97 -0.54
CA SER A 19 30.38 -4.12 -0.56
C SER A 19 29.68 -5.39 -0.12
N VAL A 20 28.95 -5.35 1.01
CA VAL A 20 28.18 -6.50 1.52
C VAL A 20 27.08 -6.90 0.55
N GLY A 21 26.33 -5.92 0.04
CA GLY A 21 25.24 -6.14 -0.89
C GLY A 21 25.70 -6.75 -2.21
N PHE A 22 26.83 -6.28 -2.76
CA PHE A 22 27.37 -6.80 -4.02
C PHE A 22 27.91 -8.23 -3.85
N SER A 23 28.59 -8.53 -2.73
CA SER A 23 29.01 -9.89 -2.40
C SER A 23 27.83 -10.86 -2.30
N PHE A 24 26.76 -10.45 -1.62
CA PHE A 24 25.53 -11.25 -1.54
C PHE A 24 24.87 -11.42 -2.92
N TYR A 25 24.76 -10.34 -3.69
CA TYR A 25 24.23 -10.36 -5.05
C TYR A 25 24.99 -11.33 -5.97
N LEU A 26 26.33 -11.26 -5.97
CA LEU A 26 27.17 -12.15 -6.75
C LEU A 26 26.99 -13.61 -6.32
N PHE A 27 26.93 -13.87 -5.01
CA PHE A 27 26.67 -15.19 -4.47
C PHE A 27 25.33 -15.76 -4.97
N VAL A 28 24.24 -14.98 -4.87
CA VAL A 28 22.91 -15.40 -5.37
C VAL A 28 22.93 -15.61 -6.89
N ARG A 29 23.62 -14.74 -7.65
CA ARG A 29 23.73 -14.85 -9.10
C ARG A 29 24.52 -16.07 -9.54
N ILE A 30 25.61 -16.41 -8.84
CA ILE A 30 26.40 -17.63 -9.07
C ILE A 30 25.57 -18.88 -8.73
N LEU A 31 24.76 -18.83 -7.67
CA LEU A 31 23.90 -19.95 -7.26
C LEU A 31 22.66 -20.12 -8.16
N TYR A 32 22.25 -19.08 -8.87
CA TYR A 32 21.03 -19.05 -9.69
C TYR A 32 20.86 -20.21 -10.70
N PRO A 33 21.92 -20.70 -11.40
CA PRO A 33 21.81 -21.84 -12.31
C PRO A 33 21.48 -23.16 -11.59
N LEU A 34 21.80 -23.27 -10.30
CA LEU A 34 21.55 -24.45 -9.45
C LEU A 34 20.20 -24.34 -8.73
N ILE A 35 19.93 -23.18 -8.13
CA ILE A 35 18.68 -22.90 -7.39
C ILE A 35 18.19 -21.53 -7.84
N ARG A 36 16.99 -21.47 -8.44
CA ARG A 36 16.39 -20.20 -8.88
C ARG A 36 15.87 -19.43 -7.67
N ILE A 37 16.72 -18.59 -7.09
CA ILE A 37 16.36 -17.65 -6.03
C ILE A 37 16.07 -16.30 -6.68
N ARG A 38 14.93 -15.71 -6.35
CA ARG A 38 14.56 -14.35 -6.77
C ARG A 38 14.20 -13.49 -5.58
N ILE A 39 14.50 -12.20 -5.68
CA ILE A 39 14.36 -11.24 -4.60
C ILE A 39 13.44 -10.10 -5.02
N GLY A 40 12.40 -9.85 -4.25
CA GLY A 40 11.51 -8.69 -4.40
C GLY A 40 11.70 -7.69 -3.27
N LEU A 41 11.68 -6.40 -3.57
CA LEU A 41 11.65 -5.33 -2.57
C LEU A 41 10.24 -4.73 -2.53
N LEU A 42 9.48 -5.02 -1.47
CA LEU A 42 8.12 -4.52 -1.33
C LEU A 42 8.12 -3.00 -1.15
N ASN A 43 7.20 -2.31 -1.81
CA ASN A 43 6.99 -0.87 -1.60
C ASN A 43 6.22 -0.62 -0.28
N TYR A 44 6.82 -1.01 0.84
CA TYR A 44 6.17 -1.11 2.15
C TYR A 44 5.73 0.22 2.76
N ALA A 45 6.38 1.32 2.40
CA ALA A 45 6.21 2.62 3.06
C ALA A 45 4.93 3.39 2.66
N ARG A 46 4.18 2.94 1.64
CA ARG A 46 2.93 3.59 1.21
C ARG A 46 1.86 2.54 0.90
N ILE A 47 0.69 2.62 1.54
CA ILE A 47 -0.34 1.58 1.48
C ILE A 47 -0.77 1.24 0.04
N GLY A 48 -0.95 2.24 -0.82
CA GLY A 48 -1.33 2.03 -2.21
C GLY A 48 -0.29 1.23 -3.01
N HIS A 49 1.00 1.52 -2.80
CA HIS A 49 2.07 0.76 -3.44
C HIS A 49 2.32 -0.60 -2.80
N LEU A 50 2.16 -0.73 -1.49
CA LEU A 50 2.20 -2.01 -0.79
C LEU A 50 1.07 -2.92 -1.29
N ALA A 51 -0.11 -2.38 -1.55
CA ALA A 51 -1.25 -3.11 -2.12
C ALA A 51 -1.04 -3.44 -3.60
N THR A 52 -1.11 -2.42 -4.46
CA THR A 52 -1.29 -2.61 -5.92
C THR A 52 -0.07 -3.22 -6.62
N ASN A 53 1.15 -2.78 -6.30
CA ASN A 53 2.36 -3.35 -6.90
C ASN A 53 2.54 -4.83 -6.50
N THR A 54 2.27 -5.15 -5.24
CA THR A 54 2.40 -6.52 -4.72
C THR A 54 1.32 -7.44 -5.29
N GLU A 55 0.07 -6.98 -5.35
CA GLU A 55 -1.03 -7.74 -5.94
C GLU A 55 -0.79 -8.06 -7.41
N LEU A 56 -0.37 -7.06 -8.21
CA LEU A 56 -0.03 -7.28 -9.62
C LEU A 56 1.06 -8.35 -9.78
N CYS A 57 2.08 -8.31 -8.91
CA CYS A 57 3.12 -9.33 -8.89
C CYS A 57 2.55 -10.72 -8.54
N MET A 58 1.71 -10.82 -7.51
CA MET A 58 1.09 -12.08 -7.11
C MET A 58 0.17 -12.65 -8.20
N ARG A 59 -0.61 -11.81 -8.89
CA ARG A 59 -1.45 -12.24 -10.04
C ARG A 59 -0.62 -12.80 -11.17
N ARG A 60 0.50 -12.13 -11.52
CA ARG A 60 1.43 -12.65 -12.54
C ARG A 60 2.07 -13.97 -12.11
N MET A 61 2.39 -14.12 -10.83
CA MET A 61 2.96 -15.35 -10.28
C MET A 61 1.94 -16.49 -10.23
N SER A 62 0.65 -16.22 -10.01
CA SER A 62 -0.37 -17.26 -9.89
C SER A 62 -0.75 -17.90 -11.22
N VAL A 63 -0.59 -17.19 -12.33
CA VAL A 63 -0.84 -17.73 -13.68
C VAL A 63 0.44 -18.18 -14.41
N ALA A 64 1.62 -17.92 -13.84
CA ALA A 64 2.87 -18.36 -14.42
C ALA A 64 2.94 -19.89 -14.44
N SER A 65 3.31 -20.46 -15.59
CA SER A 65 3.44 -21.92 -15.73
C SER A 65 4.37 -22.50 -14.64
N PRO A 66 4.06 -23.69 -14.10
CA PRO A 66 4.90 -24.37 -13.12
C PRO A 66 6.22 -24.77 -13.79
N GLY A 67 7.15 -23.83 -13.87
CA GLY A 67 8.50 -24.05 -14.34
C GLY A 67 9.36 -24.69 -13.25
N ARG A 68 10.68 -24.59 -13.41
CA ARG A 68 11.65 -24.97 -12.38
C ARG A 68 11.29 -24.33 -11.03
N LYS A 69 11.33 -25.13 -9.95
CA LYS A 69 11.11 -24.66 -8.57
C LYS A 69 11.90 -23.37 -8.34
N THR A 70 11.17 -22.29 -8.04
CA THR A 70 11.72 -20.95 -7.83
C THR A 70 11.41 -20.53 -6.40
N ILE A 71 12.43 -20.09 -5.68
CA ILE A 71 12.30 -19.56 -4.32
C ILE A 71 12.24 -18.04 -4.44
N ASN A 72 11.05 -17.48 -4.24
CA ASN A 72 10.84 -16.03 -4.25
C ASN A 72 10.87 -15.52 -2.81
N ILE A 73 11.83 -14.66 -2.49
CA ILE A 73 11.99 -14.03 -1.18
C ILE A 73 11.71 -12.54 -1.34
N PHE A 74 10.84 -12.00 -0.50
CA PHE A 74 10.51 -10.59 -0.49
C PHE A 74 11.08 -9.93 0.76
N LEU A 75 11.49 -8.67 0.64
CA LEU A 75 11.91 -7.86 1.79
C LEU A 75 10.95 -6.69 1.98
N ALA A 76 10.62 -6.41 3.23
CA ALA A 76 9.95 -5.21 3.67
C ALA A 76 10.80 -4.50 4.73
N GLY A 77 10.82 -3.17 4.70
CA GLY A 77 11.26 -2.40 5.85
C GLY A 77 10.17 -2.28 6.91
N THR A 78 10.53 -1.71 8.04
CA THR A 78 9.69 -1.59 9.24
C THR A 78 9.71 -0.15 9.77
N PRO A 79 8.56 0.43 10.14
CA PRO A 79 7.21 -0.15 10.05
C PRO A 79 6.64 -0.12 8.61
N PRO A 80 5.74 -1.05 8.24
CA PRO A 80 4.96 -0.95 7.01
C PRO A 80 3.89 0.14 7.12
N ALA A 81 3.41 0.63 5.97
CA ALA A 81 2.31 1.59 5.91
C ALA A 81 0.98 1.03 6.43
N ASN A 82 0.81 -0.29 6.41
CA ASN A 82 -0.34 -0.98 6.98
C ASN A 82 0.09 -2.41 7.39
N LYS A 83 0.06 -2.70 8.69
CA LYS A 83 0.47 -3.99 9.26
C LYS A 83 -0.46 -5.12 8.84
N GLN A 84 -1.78 -4.90 8.84
CA GLN A 84 -2.75 -5.92 8.42
C GLN A 84 -2.44 -6.38 6.99
N LEU A 85 -2.26 -5.44 6.07
CA LEU A 85 -1.97 -5.77 4.68
C LEU A 85 -0.66 -6.57 4.54
N LEU A 86 0.39 -6.22 5.29
CA LEU A 86 1.65 -6.97 5.27
C LEU A 86 1.46 -8.41 5.81
N GLU A 87 0.67 -8.60 6.86
CA GLU A 87 0.35 -9.94 7.37
C GLU A 87 -0.42 -10.78 6.35
N MET A 88 -1.38 -10.18 5.64
CA MET A 88 -2.08 -10.87 4.54
C MET A 88 -1.10 -11.29 3.43
N ILE A 89 -0.14 -10.43 3.09
CA ILE A 89 0.92 -10.74 2.10
C ILE A 89 1.83 -11.87 2.61
N LYS A 90 2.23 -11.86 3.89
CA LYS A 90 3.07 -12.90 4.52
C LYS A 90 2.44 -14.29 4.51
N ARG A 91 1.10 -14.39 4.48
CA ARG A 91 0.41 -15.67 4.29
C ARG A 91 0.59 -16.28 2.90
N LYS A 92 0.98 -15.47 1.90
CA LYS A 92 1.13 -15.89 0.50
C LYS A 92 2.58 -15.90 0.02
N LEU A 93 3.43 -15.05 0.59
CA LEU A 93 4.81 -14.85 0.16
C LEU A 93 5.77 -15.04 1.34
N ILE A 94 7.00 -15.49 1.05
CA ILE A 94 8.09 -15.49 2.02
C ILE A 94 8.58 -14.04 2.13
N VAL A 95 8.22 -13.35 3.22
CA VAL A 95 8.65 -11.97 3.47
C VAL A 95 9.58 -11.92 4.67
N VAL A 96 10.73 -11.27 4.50
CA VAL A 96 11.69 -10.96 5.56
C VAL A 96 11.59 -9.47 5.90
N GLU A 97 11.28 -9.17 7.15
CA GLU A 97 11.21 -7.79 7.65
C GLU A 97 12.55 -7.36 8.22
N SER A 98 13.23 -6.42 7.56
CA SER A 98 14.52 -5.89 8.02
C SER A 98 14.89 -4.60 7.30
N ASN A 99 14.95 -3.48 8.04
CA ASN A 99 15.43 -2.20 7.50
C ASN A 99 16.86 -2.30 6.95
N TYR A 100 17.75 -2.97 7.67
CA TYR A 100 19.16 -3.10 7.25
C TYR A 100 19.29 -3.88 5.95
N LEU A 101 18.69 -5.08 5.85
CA LEU A 101 18.76 -5.89 4.64
C LEU A 101 18.05 -5.20 3.47
N TYR A 102 16.91 -4.56 3.73
CA TYR A 102 16.18 -3.81 2.71
C TYR A 102 17.05 -2.69 2.13
N GLU A 103 17.69 -1.86 2.97
CA GLU A 103 18.57 -0.77 2.51
C GLU A 103 19.81 -1.28 1.75
N VAL A 104 20.43 -2.38 2.23
CA VAL A 104 21.55 -3.04 1.54
C VAL A 104 21.11 -3.49 0.15
N LEU A 105 20.04 -4.26 0.03
CA LEU A 105 19.60 -4.80 -1.26
C LEU A 105 19.02 -3.73 -2.18
N GLN A 106 18.37 -2.70 -1.64
CA GLN A 106 17.88 -1.57 -2.43
C GLN A 106 19.02 -0.85 -3.16
N SER A 107 20.17 -0.67 -2.49
CA SER A 107 21.35 -0.03 -3.09
C SER A 107 21.89 -0.82 -4.30
N ILE A 108 21.80 -2.15 -4.25
CA ILE A 108 22.24 -3.04 -5.33
C ILE A 108 21.19 -3.15 -6.42
N TYR A 109 19.93 -3.28 -6.04
CA TYR A 109 18.79 -3.34 -6.97
C TYR A 109 18.79 -2.15 -7.93
N GLN A 110 18.99 -0.92 -7.42
CA GLN A 110 19.06 0.30 -8.23
C GLN A 110 20.17 0.28 -9.31
N ARG A 111 21.21 -0.56 -9.14
CA ARG A 111 22.36 -0.69 -10.05
C ARG A 111 22.27 -1.91 -10.96
N THR A 112 21.33 -2.82 -10.69
CA THR A 112 21.22 -4.13 -11.36
C THR A 112 19.77 -4.44 -11.71
N LEU A 113 18.96 -3.41 -11.98
CA LEU A 113 17.50 -3.47 -12.11
C LEU A 113 17.01 -4.56 -13.08
N ASP A 114 17.75 -4.80 -14.16
CA ASP A 114 17.36 -5.73 -15.23
C ASP A 114 17.87 -7.16 -15.02
N ASP A 115 18.54 -7.43 -13.89
CA ASP A 115 19.00 -8.79 -13.58
C ASP A 115 17.83 -9.72 -13.20
N LYS A 116 17.87 -10.95 -13.73
CA LYS A 116 16.87 -12.00 -13.52
C LYS A 116 16.67 -12.45 -12.08
N ILE A 117 17.61 -12.14 -11.18
CA ILE A 117 17.41 -12.42 -9.75
C ILE A 117 16.34 -11.51 -9.14
N TRP A 118 16.01 -10.36 -9.76
CA TRP A 118 15.06 -9.44 -9.18
C TRP A 118 13.62 -9.75 -9.60
N ILE A 119 12.71 -9.47 -8.68
CA ILE A 119 11.27 -9.43 -8.93
C ILE A 119 10.89 -7.96 -9.06
N SER A 120 10.48 -7.56 -10.25
CA SER A 120 10.09 -6.17 -10.51
C SER A 120 8.75 -5.84 -9.87
N LEU A 121 8.78 -4.95 -8.89
CA LEU A 121 7.62 -4.35 -8.24
C LEU A 121 7.48 -2.86 -8.61
N ARG A 122 7.98 -2.46 -9.79
CA ARG A 122 7.99 -1.04 -10.23
C ARG A 122 6.62 -0.55 -10.69
N GLN A 123 5.77 -1.45 -11.17
CA GLN A 123 4.46 -1.13 -11.73
C GLN A 123 3.38 -1.28 -10.65
N SER A 124 2.58 -0.23 -10.45
CA SER A 124 1.37 -0.28 -9.62
C SER A 124 0.15 -0.80 -10.37
N GLY A 125 0.25 -0.99 -11.69
CA GLY A 125 -0.83 -1.58 -12.48
C GLY A 125 -1.77 -0.58 -13.14
N TYR A 126 -1.59 0.72 -12.96
CA TYR A 126 -2.31 1.73 -13.76
C TYR A 126 -2.01 1.52 -15.25
N GLY A 127 -3.06 1.45 -16.07
CA GLY A 127 -2.94 1.16 -17.52
C GLY A 127 -2.62 -0.30 -17.87
N LEU A 128 -2.47 -1.20 -16.89
CA LEU A 128 -2.17 -2.62 -17.10
C LEU A 128 -3.41 -3.50 -16.91
N TRP A 129 -4.54 -3.11 -17.51
CA TRP A 129 -5.84 -3.76 -17.30
C TRP A 129 -5.86 -5.25 -17.66
N LYS A 130 -5.11 -5.63 -18.71
CA LYS A 130 -4.95 -7.04 -19.09
C LYS A 130 -4.30 -7.84 -17.96
N ASP A 131 -3.23 -7.31 -17.36
CA ASP A 131 -2.51 -7.98 -16.27
C ASP A 131 -3.35 -8.05 -14.98
N TRP A 132 -4.21 -7.07 -14.74
CA TRP A 132 -5.17 -7.14 -13.63
C TRP A 132 -6.24 -8.21 -13.87
N GLY A 133 -6.66 -8.40 -15.12
CA GLY A 133 -7.69 -9.37 -15.51
C GLY A 133 -7.22 -10.83 -15.57
N ILE A 134 -5.91 -11.12 -15.50
CA ILE A 134 -5.39 -12.51 -15.64
C ILE A 134 -5.82 -13.43 -14.50
N ALA A 135 -6.05 -12.89 -13.31
CA ALA A 135 -6.44 -13.62 -12.12
C ALA A 135 -7.25 -12.72 -11.19
N GLY A 136 -8.10 -13.32 -10.35
CA GLY A 136 -8.82 -12.60 -9.29
C GLY A 136 -7.91 -12.14 -8.14
N PRO A 137 -8.48 -11.55 -7.07
CA PRO A 137 -7.75 -11.19 -5.86
C PRO A 137 -6.90 -12.33 -5.30
N GLN A 138 -5.64 -12.05 -4.97
CA GLN A 138 -4.71 -13.07 -4.44
C GLN A 138 -4.71 -13.13 -2.92
N LEU A 139 -5.14 -12.05 -2.26
CA LEU A 139 -5.33 -11.98 -0.82
C LEU A 139 -6.77 -12.33 -0.43
N ASN A 140 -6.95 -12.87 0.77
CA ASN A 140 -8.25 -13.17 1.34
C ASN A 140 -8.25 -12.96 2.86
N PHE A 141 -9.43 -12.63 3.38
CA PHE A 141 -9.67 -12.53 4.82
C PHE A 141 -9.90 -13.93 5.42
N THR A 142 -9.33 -14.17 6.59
CA THR A 142 -9.65 -15.36 7.39
C THR A 142 -11.07 -15.26 7.96
N ARG A 143 -11.57 -16.35 8.57
CA ARG A 143 -12.87 -16.33 9.23
C ARG A 143 -12.89 -15.36 10.41
N GLU A 144 -11.82 -15.34 11.19
CA GLU A 144 -11.65 -14.47 12.36
C GLU A 144 -11.58 -13.00 11.93
N GLU A 145 -10.87 -12.72 10.84
CA GLU A 145 -10.82 -11.38 10.25
C GLU A 145 -12.20 -10.93 9.75
N LYS A 146 -13.03 -11.81 9.20
CA LYS A 146 -14.41 -11.45 8.82
C LYS A 146 -15.27 -11.09 10.02
N ILE A 147 -15.22 -11.90 11.09
CA ILE A 147 -15.93 -11.62 12.36
C ILE A 147 -15.44 -10.30 12.97
N GLN A 148 -14.12 -10.06 12.97
CA GLN A 148 -13.56 -8.80 13.45
C GLN A 148 -14.06 -7.61 12.62
N GLY A 149 -14.22 -7.79 11.31
CA GLY A 149 -14.77 -6.80 10.41
C GLY A 149 -16.24 -6.45 10.67
N GLU A 150 -17.06 -7.44 11.01
CA GLU A 150 -18.45 -7.21 11.46
C GLU A 150 -18.47 -6.36 12.74
N THR A 151 -17.59 -6.65 13.70
CA THR A 151 -17.42 -5.82 14.91
C THR A 151 -17.00 -4.40 14.58
N VAL A 152 -16.13 -4.21 13.59
CA VAL A 152 -15.74 -2.86 13.11
C VAL A 152 -16.96 -2.11 12.59
N LEU A 153 -17.75 -2.73 11.71
CA LEU A 153 -18.97 -2.11 11.16
C LEU A 153 -19.95 -1.73 12.29
N GLN A 154 -20.20 -2.66 13.22
CA GLN A 154 -21.05 -2.39 14.37
C GLN A 154 -20.56 -1.23 15.22
N SER A 155 -19.24 -1.13 15.45
CA SER A 155 -18.63 -0.06 16.26
C SER A 155 -18.78 1.34 15.67
N ILE A 156 -19.05 1.44 14.35
CA ILE A 156 -19.30 2.70 13.64
C ILE A 156 -20.78 2.86 13.25
N GLY A 157 -21.67 2.00 13.76
CA GLY A 157 -23.11 2.09 13.53
C GLY A 157 -23.57 1.60 12.15
N VAL A 158 -22.77 0.81 11.44
CA VAL A 158 -23.12 0.22 10.13
C VAL A 158 -23.51 -1.24 10.30
N SER A 159 -24.64 -1.63 9.72
CA SER A 159 -25.05 -3.03 9.65
C SER A 159 -24.25 -3.78 8.58
N SER A 160 -23.83 -5.02 8.86
CA SER A 160 -23.21 -5.92 7.88
C SER A 160 -24.13 -6.29 6.70
N GLU A 161 -25.45 -6.14 6.88
CA GLU A 161 -26.46 -6.52 5.88
C GLU A 161 -26.73 -5.42 4.84
N VAL A 162 -26.22 -4.20 5.08
CA VAL A 162 -26.46 -3.04 4.22
C VAL A 162 -25.18 -2.70 3.46
N PRO A 163 -25.24 -2.50 2.12
CA PRO A 163 -24.07 -2.04 1.38
C PRO A 163 -23.68 -0.64 1.82
N PHE A 164 -22.38 -0.40 1.97
CA PHE A 164 -21.82 0.91 2.27
C PHE A 164 -20.79 1.31 1.20
N VAL A 165 -20.46 2.59 1.17
CA VAL A 165 -19.41 3.14 0.30
C VAL A 165 -18.29 3.72 1.15
N CYS A 166 -17.05 3.57 0.70
CA CYS A 166 -15.92 4.26 1.31
C CYS A 166 -15.57 5.48 0.46
N PHE A 167 -15.20 6.58 1.10
CA PHE A 167 -14.66 7.72 0.40
C PHE A 167 -13.44 8.33 1.09
N CYS A 168 -12.51 8.87 0.31
CA CYS A 168 -11.39 9.65 0.87
C CYS A 168 -10.97 10.78 -0.07
N ALA A 169 -10.55 11.89 0.53
CA ALA A 169 -9.81 12.95 -0.15
C ALA A 169 -8.41 12.99 0.43
N ARG A 170 -7.40 13.06 -0.44
CA ARG A 170 -6.02 13.25 -0.02
C ARG A 170 -5.81 14.71 0.36
N ASP A 171 -5.36 14.95 1.59
CA ASP A 171 -4.93 16.27 2.04
C ASP A 171 -3.40 16.38 2.15
N LYS A 172 -2.92 17.60 2.43
CA LYS A 172 -1.49 17.90 2.62
C LYS A 172 -0.91 17.20 3.86
N THR A 173 -1.71 17.02 4.90
CA THR A 173 -1.31 16.53 6.23
C THR A 173 -0.75 15.13 6.14
N TYR A 174 -1.30 14.30 5.23
CA TYR A 174 -0.78 12.96 5.00
C TYR A 174 0.71 12.95 4.65
N LEU A 175 1.18 13.79 3.71
CA LEU A 175 2.60 13.78 3.32
C LEU A 175 3.49 14.39 4.41
N ASP A 176 3.03 15.44 5.07
CA ASP A 176 3.80 16.12 6.10
C ASP A 176 4.12 15.18 7.28
N VAL A 177 3.19 14.27 7.62
CA VAL A 177 3.39 13.25 8.65
C VAL A 177 4.07 12.00 8.09
N ALA A 178 3.61 11.49 6.95
CA ALA A 178 4.10 10.24 6.37
C ALA A 178 5.50 10.35 5.73
N GLN A 179 6.03 11.56 5.54
CA GLN A 179 7.40 11.80 5.07
C GLN A 179 8.19 12.74 5.98
N SER A 180 7.93 12.73 7.28
CA SER A 180 8.61 13.61 8.27
C SER A 180 10.15 13.56 8.25
N TRP A 181 10.75 12.56 7.59
CA TRP A 181 12.20 12.44 7.36
C TRP A 181 12.74 13.23 6.15
N ARG A 182 11.88 13.86 5.35
CA ARG A 182 12.25 14.79 4.26
C ARG A 182 11.92 16.23 4.69
N SER A 183 12.32 17.22 3.90
CA SER A 183 11.87 18.60 4.05
C SER A 183 10.63 18.88 3.20
N ARG A 184 9.78 19.84 3.61
CA ARG A 184 8.58 20.26 2.86
C ARG A 184 8.85 20.58 1.40
N LEU A 185 10.01 21.19 1.13
CA LEU A 185 10.48 21.52 -0.21
C LEU A 185 10.69 20.28 -1.09
N GLU A 186 11.03 19.13 -0.51
CA GLU A 186 11.27 17.88 -1.25
C GLU A 186 9.98 17.16 -1.66
N TRP A 187 8.81 17.54 -1.15
CA TRP A 187 7.53 16.90 -1.51
C TRP A 187 6.38 17.84 -1.87
N SER A 188 6.54 19.17 -1.74
CA SER A 188 5.50 20.16 -2.09
C SER A 188 5.08 20.12 -3.55
N TYR A 189 5.93 19.58 -4.44
CA TYR A 189 5.54 19.32 -5.82
C TYR A 189 4.36 18.36 -5.96
N HIS A 190 3.97 17.62 -4.91
CA HIS A 190 2.76 16.78 -4.92
C HIS A 190 1.49 17.49 -4.42
N ASP A 191 1.56 18.79 -4.10
CA ASP A 191 0.44 19.52 -3.51
C ASP A 191 -0.73 19.75 -4.46
N TYR A 192 -0.47 19.82 -5.77
CA TYR A 192 -1.50 19.95 -6.79
C TYR A 192 -2.52 18.80 -6.81
N ARG A 193 -2.21 17.70 -6.10
CA ARG A 193 -3.05 16.51 -5.97
C ARG A 193 -3.86 16.50 -4.67
N ASN A 194 -3.74 17.53 -3.83
CA ASN A 194 -4.51 17.63 -2.60
C ASN A 194 -5.92 18.14 -2.92
N ASN A 195 -6.92 17.57 -2.28
CA ASN A 195 -8.33 17.92 -2.46
C ASN A 195 -8.98 18.25 -1.12
N ASP A 196 -10.01 19.09 -1.17
CA ASP A 196 -10.88 19.32 -0.03
C ASP A 196 -11.88 18.17 0.09
N ILE A 197 -12.00 17.60 1.30
CA ILE A 197 -12.97 16.55 1.61
C ILE A 197 -14.41 17.02 1.44
N THR A 198 -14.67 18.33 1.56
CA THR A 198 -16.01 18.92 1.40
C THR A 198 -16.57 18.69 -0.01
N ASN A 199 -15.72 18.58 -1.03
CA ASN A 199 -16.12 18.27 -2.41
C ASN A 199 -16.79 16.89 -2.58
N TYR A 200 -16.67 16.01 -1.58
CA TYR A 200 -17.24 14.67 -1.59
C TYR A 200 -18.57 14.58 -0.82
N LEU A 201 -18.93 15.62 -0.08
CA LEU A 201 -20.05 15.57 0.87
C LEU A 201 -21.41 15.46 0.18
N ASP A 202 -21.64 16.18 -0.92
CA ASP A 202 -22.91 16.09 -1.65
C ASP A 202 -23.17 14.66 -2.14
N ALA A 203 -22.14 14.00 -2.67
CA ALA A 203 -22.22 12.60 -3.09
C ALA A 203 -22.43 11.65 -1.89
N ALA A 204 -21.72 11.89 -0.78
CA ALA A 204 -21.85 11.09 0.43
C ALA A 204 -23.25 11.22 1.06
N MET A 205 -23.80 12.43 1.13
CA MET A 205 -25.15 12.70 1.62
C MET A 205 -26.19 12.07 0.71
N PHE A 206 -26.07 12.25 -0.62
CA PHE A 206 -26.98 11.62 -1.57
C PHE A 206 -27.03 10.09 -1.40
N LEU A 207 -25.89 9.43 -1.22
CA LEU A 207 -25.84 7.99 -0.99
C LEU A 207 -26.49 7.62 0.36
N ALA A 208 -26.19 8.39 1.41
CA ALA A 208 -26.75 8.19 2.74
C ALA A 208 -28.28 8.37 2.78
N ASP A 209 -28.82 9.38 2.11
CA ASP A 209 -30.26 9.64 1.96
C ASP A 209 -30.99 8.50 1.23
N ASN A 210 -30.26 7.77 0.39
CA ASN A 210 -30.75 6.58 -0.32
C ASN A 210 -30.45 5.27 0.45
N GLY A 211 -30.15 5.36 1.74
CA GLY A 211 -29.94 4.19 2.62
C GLY A 211 -28.61 3.48 2.42
N ILE A 212 -27.62 4.10 1.77
CA ILE A 212 -26.27 3.57 1.59
C ILE A 212 -25.30 4.40 2.47
N PRO A 213 -24.85 3.88 3.62
CA PRO A 213 -23.91 4.58 4.47
C PRO A 213 -22.62 4.96 3.73
N ALA A 214 -22.15 6.19 3.93
CA ALA A 214 -20.92 6.69 3.37
C ALA A 214 -19.86 6.87 4.45
N ILE A 215 -18.79 6.09 4.37
CA ILE A 215 -17.73 6.02 5.38
C ILE A 215 -16.50 6.79 4.88
N ARG A 216 -16.15 7.87 5.56
CA ARG A 216 -14.90 8.60 5.32
C ARG A 216 -13.73 7.79 5.86
N MET A 217 -12.78 7.52 4.97
CA MET A 217 -11.55 6.81 5.25
C MET A 217 -10.34 7.76 5.30
N GLY A 218 -9.27 7.35 5.98
CA GLY A 218 -8.00 8.10 6.03
C GLY A 218 -7.26 7.85 7.35
N SER A 219 -5.93 7.77 7.30
CA SER A 219 -5.11 7.57 8.52
C SER A 219 -4.65 8.88 9.17
N ILE A 220 -4.53 9.93 8.38
CA ILE A 220 -4.10 11.27 8.79
C ILE A 220 -5.05 12.23 8.07
N VAL A 221 -5.84 12.98 8.83
CA VAL A 221 -6.80 13.94 8.30
C VAL A 221 -6.59 15.30 8.96
N GLU A 222 -6.66 16.38 8.16
CA GLU A 222 -6.47 17.75 8.67
C GLU A 222 -7.63 18.22 9.55
N LYS A 223 -8.86 17.82 9.20
CA LYS A 223 -10.10 18.34 9.79
C LYS A 223 -11.11 17.21 10.00
N ALA A 224 -11.85 17.27 11.11
CA ALA A 224 -13.07 16.50 11.29
C ALA A 224 -14.10 16.87 10.23
N LEU A 225 -14.95 15.92 9.83
CA LEU A 225 -16.13 16.27 9.07
C LEU A 225 -17.06 17.12 9.94
N ASN A 226 -17.26 18.37 9.56
CA ASN A 226 -18.28 19.21 10.16
C ASN A 226 -19.63 18.95 9.47
N ILE A 227 -20.18 17.75 9.67
CA ILE A 227 -21.46 17.32 9.09
C ILE A 227 -22.29 16.60 10.15
N ASN A 228 -23.58 16.91 10.19
CA ASN A 228 -24.53 16.20 11.05
C ASN A 228 -25.50 15.41 10.16
N HIS A 229 -25.05 14.24 9.69
CA HIS A 229 -25.85 13.35 8.86
C HIS A 229 -25.65 11.90 9.31
N ALA A 230 -26.71 11.22 9.73
CA ALA A 230 -26.62 9.90 10.37
C ALA A 230 -25.97 8.81 9.49
N GLY A 231 -26.11 8.92 8.16
CA GLY A 231 -25.50 7.99 7.21
C GLY A 231 -24.13 8.42 6.66
N VAL A 232 -23.55 9.55 7.12
CA VAL A 232 -22.18 9.96 6.77
C VAL A 232 -21.30 9.82 8.00
N ILE A 233 -20.35 8.88 7.93
CA ILE A 233 -19.61 8.39 9.08
C ILE A 233 -18.13 8.75 8.95
N ASP A 234 -17.57 9.45 9.94
CA ASP A 234 -16.14 9.77 9.98
C ASP A 234 -15.35 8.72 10.77
N TYR A 235 -15.02 7.61 10.10
CA TYR A 235 -14.22 6.53 10.68
C TYR A 235 -12.76 6.95 10.97
N SER A 236 -12.23 7.93 10.23
CA SER A 236 -10.82 8.31 10.23
C SER A 236 -10.29 8.86 11.55
N LEU A 237 -11.15 9.45 12.38
CA LEU A 237 -10.75 10.14 13.61
C LEU A 237 -10.76 9.27 14.86
N HIS A 238 -11.73 8.37 15.00
CA HIS A 238 -12.03 7.74 16.30
C HIS A 238 -11.89 6.22 16.32
N ASN A 239 -11.96 5.56 15.16
CA ASN A 239 -12.03 4.10 15.07
C ASN A 239 -10.93 3.49 14.19
N ARG A 240 -9.99 4.33 13.72
CA ARG A 240 -9.01 3.94 12.70
C ARG A 240 -8.05 2.87 13.20
N SER A 241 -7.89 1.81 12.43
CA SER A 241 -6.89 0.76 12.64
C SER A 241 -6.40 0.23 11.30
N ASP A 242 -5.18 -0.31 11.26
CA ASP A 242 -4.63 -0.92 10.04
C ASP A 242 -5.54 -2.02 9.49
N PHE A 243 -6.16 -2.80 10.38
CA PHE A 243 -7.12 -3.83 10.01
C PHE A 243 -8.36 -3.23 9.33
N ALA A 244 -9.02 -2.27 9.98
CA ALA A 244 -10.27 -1.72 9.48
C ALA A 244 -10.08 -0.88 8.20
N ASP A 245 -8.92 -0.23 7.99
CA ASP A 245 -8.57 0.41 6.71
C ASP A 245 -8.65 -0.57 5.53
N VAL A 246 -8.13 -1.79 5.72
CA VAL A 246 -8.12 -2.82 4.68
C VAL A 246 -9.49 -3.48 4.57
N PHE A 247 -10.12 -3.80 5.71
CA PHE A 247 -11.42 -4.47 5.74
C PHE A 247 -12.53 -3.63 5.09
N LEU A 248 -12.68 -2.36 5.50
CA LEU A 248 -13.73 -1.47 4.98
C LEU A 248 -13.54 -1.21 3.49
N ALA A 249 -12.30 -0.92 3.06
CA ALA A 249 -12.00 -0.70 1.65
C ALA A 249 -12.30 -1.95 0.78
N ALA A 250 -12.05 -3.15 1.31
CA ALA A 250 -12.26 -4.41 0.61
C ALA A 250 -13.73 -4.85 0.51
N HIS A 251 -14.61 -4.36 1.39
CA HIS A 251 -16.02 -4.79 1.47
C HIS A 251 -17.02 -3.69 1.11
N CYS A 252 -16.56 -2.47 0.82
CA CYS A 252 -17.43 -1.42 0.32
C CYS A 252 -17.95 -1.74 -1.10
N LYS A 253 -19.13 -1.21 -1.44
CA LYS A 253 -19.77 -1.38 -2.76
C LYS A 253 -18.94 -0.76 -3.88
N PHE A 254 -18.36 0.40 -3.61
CA PHE A 254 -17.32 1.03 -4.40
C PHE A 254 -16.54 2.01 -3.51
N PHE A 255 -15.32 2.33 -3.92
CA PHE A 255 -14.47 3.31 -3.27
C PHE A 255 -14.49 4.62 -4.08
N LEU A 256 -14.85 5.74 -3.46
CA LEU A 256 -14.84 7.07 -4.07
C LEU A 256 -13.61 7.85 -3.61
N GLY A 257 -12.79 8.36 -4.54
CA GLY A 257 -11.62 9.11 -4.10
C GLY A 257 -10.77 9.67 -5.22
N ASP A 258 -9.64 10.21 -4.82
CA ASP A 258 -8.63 10.80 -5.70
C ASP A 258 -7.39 9.91 -5.83
N THR A 259 -6.25 10.53 -6.16
CA THR A 259 -4.96 9.84 -6.31
C THR A 259 -4.33 9.35 -4.99
N GLY A 260 -4.99 9.48 -3.84
CA GLY A 260 -4.54 8.95 -2.57
C GLY A 260 -4.38 7.44 -2.58
N GLY A 261 -3.38 6.89 -1.89
CA GLY A 261 -3.07 5.45 -1.96
C GLY A 261 -4.13 4.51 -1.36
N LEU A 262 -5.16 5.03 -0.70
CA LEU A 262 -6.14 4.25 0.04
C LEU A 262 -7.16 3.52 -0.84
N PHE A 263 -7.29 3.91 -2.12
CA PHE A 263 -8.03 3.10 -3.11
C PHE A 263 -7.34 1.75 -3.38
N GLY A 264 -6.05 1.62 -3.06
CA GLY A 264 -5.25 0.43 -3.34
C GLY A 264 -5.83 -0.84 -2.72
N PRO A 265 -6.06 -0.89 -1.40
CA PRO A 265 -6.79 -1.99 -0.75
C PRO A 265 -8.11 -2.34 -1.45
N ALA A 266 -8.96 -1.36 -1.78
CA ALA A 266 -10.21 -1.64 -2.50
C ALA A 266 -9.96 -2.34 -3.85
N THR A 267 -9.01 -1.81 -4.64
CA THR A 267 -8.66 -2.32 -5.97
C THR A 267 -8.15 -3.76 -5.93
N ILE A 268 -7.28 -4.10 -4.96
CA ILE A 268 -6.71 -5.46 -4.90
C ILE A 268 -7.75 -6.54 -4.60
N PHE A 269 -8.84 -6.17 -3.92
CA PHE A 269 -9.99 -7.06 -3.65
C PHE A 269 -11.08 -6.99 -4.73
N GLY A 270 -10.87 -6.24 -5.81
CA GLY A 270 -11.81 -6.16 -6.93
C GLY A 270 -13.00 -5.21 -6.70
N VAL A 271 -12.91 -4.32 -5.71
CA VAL A 271 -13.91 -3.28 -5.48
C VAL A 271 -13.77 -2.18 -6.54
N PRO A 272 -14.85 -1.73 -7.19
CA PRO A 272 -14.81 -0.62 -8.15
C PRO A 272 -14.30 0.68 -7.51
N PHE A 273 -13.46 1.42 -8.24
CA PHE A 273 -12.95 2.71 -7.84
C PHE A 273 -13.57 3.83 -8.68
N ALA A 274 -14.39 4.68 -8.05
CA ALA A 274 -14.90 5.91 -8.61
C ALA A 274 -13.85 7.02 -8.42
N ALA A 275 -13.06 7.27 -9.45
CA ALA A 275 -11.99 8.24 -9.44
C ALA A 275 -12.52 9.66 -9.74
N VAL A 276 -12.30 10.59 -8.83
CA VAL A 276 -12.58 12.03 -9.02
C VAL A 276 -11.35 12.85 -8.66
N ASN A 277 -11.21 14.05 -9.23
CA ASN A 277 -10.06 14.94 -8.98
C ASN A 277 -8.70 14.23 -9.18
N LEU A 278 -8.63 13.36 -10.20
CA LEU A 278 -7.46 12.54 -10.49
C LEU A 278 -6.44 13.36 -11.29
N THR A 279 -5.26 13.60 -10.72
CA THR A 279 -4.16 14.32 -11.38
C THR A 279 -2.80 13.77 -10.92
N PRO A 280 -1.80 13.63 -11.80
CA PRO A 280 -1.86 13.90 -13.24
C PRO A 280 -2.57 12.75 -13.98
N LEU A 281 -3.13 13.06 -15.16
CA LEU A 281 -3.70 12.10 -16.11
C LEU A 281 -2.67 11.72 -17.19
#